data_AF-A0A497KN44-F1
#
_entry.id   AF-A0A497KN44-F1
#
_cell.length_a   1.000
_cell.length_b   1.000
_cell.length_c   1.000
_cell.angle_alpha   90.00
_cell.angle_beta   90.00
_cell.angle_gamma   90.00
#
_symmetry.space_group_name_H-M   'P 1'
#
loop_
_entity.id
_entity.type
_entity.pdbx_description
1 polymer ?
#
loop_
_entity_poly.entity_id
_entity_poly.type
_entity_poly.pdbx_seq_one_letter_code
_entity_poly.pdbx_strand_id
1 'polypeptide(L)'
;MKRVGLIVNPYAGIGGRVGLKGSDGEEIRKKALELGAVPMSPQRTVEALKELKGLDFKLYTYPKEMGENEAREAGLEPIVIGELVNDTTAEDTKHAAELMLEQ
;
A
#
# COMPACT_ATOMS: atom_id res chain seq x y z
N MET A 1 -9.73 18.51 -13.06
CA MET A 1 -9.00 17.96 -11.90
C MET A 1 -8.54 16.54 -12.23
N LYS A 2 -7.28 16.21 -11.96
CA LYS A 2 -6.74 14.86 -12.23
C LYS A 2 -7.15 13.88 -11.11
N ARG A 3 -7.25 12.61 -11.44
CA ARG A 3 -7.49 11.52 -10.48
C ARG A 3 -6.24 10.64 -10.40
N VAL A 4 -5.83 10.29 -9.20
CA VAL A 4 -4.69 9.39 -8.93
C VAL A 4 -5.20 8.28 -8.04
N GLY A 5 -4.97 7.03 -8.43
CA GLY A 5 -5.21 5.86 -7.59
C GLY A 5 -3.91 5.40 -6.94
N LEU A 6 -3.96 5.09 -5.65
CA LEU A 6 -2.85 4.54 -4.87
C LEU A 6 -3.29 3.22 -4.23
N ILE A 7 -2.51 2.17 -4.50
CA ILE A 7 -2.64 0.88 -3.82
C ILE A 7 -1.26 0.54 -3.27
N VAL A 8 -1.16 0.40 -1.95
CA VAL A 8 0.04 -0.05 -1.27
C VAL A 8 -0.11 -1.52 -0.94
N ASN A 9 0.85 -2.34 -1.36
CA ASN A 9 1.04 -3.66 -0.78
C ASN A 9 2.10 -3.50 0.32
N PRO A 10 1.74 -3.59 1.61
CA PRO A 10 2.67 -3.33 2.71
C PRO A 10 3.85 -4.33 2.71
N TYR A 11 3.64 -5.55 2.21
CA TYR A 11 4.64 -6.62 2.17
C TYR A 11 5.50 -6.62 0.89
N ALA A 12 5.29 -5.67 -0.01
CA ALA A 12 6.03 -5.61 -1.26
C ALA A 12 7.56 -5.57 -1.03
N GLY A 13 8.27 -6.55 -1.61
CA GLY A 13 9.73 -6.63 -1.53
C GLY A 13 10.30 -7.15 -0.20
N ILE A 14 9.46 -7.62 0.73
CA ILE A 14 9.92 -8.05 2.06
C ILE A 14 10.89 -9.25 2.03
N GLY A 15 10.63 -10.26 1.21
CA GLY A 15 11.48 -11.47 1.19
C GLY A 15 12.83 -11.27 0.49
N GLY A 16 12.91 -10.36 -0.50
CA GLY A 16 14.19 -10.04 -1.14
C GLY A 16 15.24 -9.48 -0.17
N ARG A 17 14.80 -8.82 0.92
CA ARG A 17 15.67 -8.23 1.94
C ARG A 17 16.39 -9.26 2.81
N VAL A 18 15.84 -10.46 2.91
CA VAL A 18 16.39 -11.56 3.71
C VAL A 18 16.89 -12.71 2.83
N GLY A 19 17.13 -12.45 1.54
CA GLY A 19 17.63 -13.44 0.59
C GLY A 19 16.62 -14.54 0.23
N LEU A 20 15.33 -14.33 0.53
CA LEU A 20 14.26 -15.22 0.08
C LEU A 20 13.87 -14.87 -1.36
N LYS A 21 13.50 -15.90 -2.13
CA LYS A 21 13.06 -15.72 -3.52
C LYS A 21 11.64 -15.15 -3.53
N GLY A 22 11.52 -13.83 -3.65
CA GLY A 22 10.24 -13.11 -3.75
C GLY A 22 9.61 -12.78 -2.38
N SER A 23 8.38 -12.26 -2.41
CA SER A 23 7.57 -11.91 -1.23
C SER A 23 6.22 -12.63 -1.20
N ASP A 24 6.02 -13.57 -2.12
CA ASP A 24 4.70 -14.15 -2.40
C ASP A 24 4.41 -15.35 -1.50
N GLY A 25 3.22 -15.32 -0.90
CA GLY A 25 2.77 -16.34 0.05
C GLY A 25 2.99 -15.95 1.50
N GLU A 26 2.03 -16.37 2.34
CA GLU A 26 2.01 -16.07 3.78
C GLU A 26 3.23 -16.64 4.50
N GLU A 27 3.68 -17.84 4.11
CA GLU A 27 4.88 -18.47 4.69
C GLU A 27 6.15 -17.65 4.43
N ILE A 28 6.33 -17.08 3.23
CA ILE A 28 7.49 -16.24 2.91
C ILE A 28 7.44 -14.95 3.72
N ARG A 29 6.27 -14.32 3.84
CA ARG A 29 6.09 -13.12 4.67
C ARG A 29 6.45 -13.40 6.13
N LYS A 30 5.88 -14.47 6.70
CA LYS A 30 6.15 -14.86 8.08
C LYS A 30 7.63 -15.14 8.31
N LYS A 31 8.25 -15.94 7.44
CA LYS A 31 9.69 -16.25 7.51
C LYS A 31 10.56 -15.00 7.36
N ALA A 32 10.18 -14.06 6.50
CA ALA A 32 10.91 -12.81 6.35
C ALA A 32 10.85 -11.96 7.62
N LEU A 33 9.67 -11.85 8.24
CA LEU A 33 9.49 -11.16 9.51
C LEU A 33 10.29 -11.82 10.64
N GLU A 34 10.28 -13.16 10.72
CA GLU A 34 11.09 -13.94 11.69
C GLU A 34 12.60 -13.72 11.50
N LEU A 35 13.04 -13.49 10.26
CA LEU A 35 14.43 -13.14 9.92
C LEU A 35 14.75 -11.64 10.13
N GLY A 36 13.82 -10.87 10.71
CA GLY A 36 14.01 -9.45 11.02
C GLY A 36 13.76 -8.50 9.85
N ALA A 37 13.09 -8.95 8.78
CA ALA A 37 12.68 -8.06 7.71
C ALA A 37 11.65 -7.04 8.22
N VAL A 38 11.84 -5.78 7.84
CA VAL A 38 10.88 -4.70 8.12
C VAL A 38 10.20 -4.28 6.82
N PRO A 39 8.85 -4.23 6.76
CA PRO A 39 8.10 -3.67 5.64
C PRO A 39 8.55 -2.22 5.33
N MET A 40 8.98 -1.96 4.10
CA MET A 40 9.42 -0.63 3.66
C MET A 40 8.47 0.07 2.69
N SER A 41 7.55 -0.69 2.09
CA SER A 41 6.58 -0.17 1.12
C SER A 41 5.76 1.01 1.69
N PRO A 42 5.27 0.97 2.95
CA PRO A 42 4.59 2.10 3.56
C PRO A 42 5.42 3.39 3.59
N GLN A 43 6.62 3.32 4.17
CA GLN A 43 7.50 4.50 4.35
C GLN A 43 7.91 5.11 3.02
N ARG A 44 8.25 4.27 2.02
CA ARG A 44 8.57 4.74 0.66
C ARG A 44 7.38 5.43 0.00
N THR A 45 6.17 4.94 0.26
CA THR A 45 4.95 5.56 -0.27
C THR A 45 4.75 6.95 0.35
N VAL A 46 4.91 7.09 1.67
CA VAL A 46 4.84 8.40 2.34
C VAL A 46 5.84 9.39 1.74
N GLU A 47 7.09 8.97 1.52
CA GLU A 47 8.13 9.79 0.88
C GLU A 47 7.71 10.26 -0.52
N ALA A 48 7.18 9.34 -1.35
CA ALA A 48 6.72 9.68 -2.70
C ALA A 48 5.51 10.63 -2.70
N LEU A 49 4.56 10.44 -1.78
CA LEU A 49 3.35 11.27 -1.70
C LEU A 49 3.62 12.68 -1.20
N LYS A 50 4.65 12.88 -0.37
CA LYS A 50 5.06 14.23 0.10
C LYS A 50 5.42 15.14 -1.08
N GLU A 51 5.99 14.59 -2.15
CA GLU A 51 6.32 15.34 -3.38
C GLU A 51 5.09 15.80 -4.17
N LEU A 52 3.91 15.20 -3.91
CA LEU A 52 2.66 15.58 -4.58
C LEU A 52 1.90 16.68 -3.82
N LYS A 53 2.37 17.09 -2.64
CA LYS A 53 1.68 18.07 -1.79
C LYS A 53 1.53 19.41 -2.51
N GLY A 54 0.32 19.96 -2.49
CA GLY A 54 -0.01 21.26 -3.11
C GLY A 54 -0.37 21.18 -4.60
N LEU A 55 -0.34 19.99 -5.21
CA LEU A 55 -0.87 19.78 -6.56
C LEU A 55 -2.40 19.63 -6.53
N ASP A 56 -3.07 20.02 -7.62
CA ASP A 56 -4.52 19.87 -7.77
C ASP A 56 -4.90 18.49 -8.35
N PHE A 57 -5.28 17.57 -7.46
CA PHE A 57 -5.76 16.24 -7.83
C PHE A 57 -6.65 15.63 -6.74
N LYS A 58 -7.43 14.62 -7.12
CA LYS A 58 -8.09 13.69 -6.19
C LYS A 58 -7.26 12.44 -6.03
N LEU A 59 -6.96 12.08 -4.79
CA LEU A 59 -6.32 10.83 -4.44
C LEU A 59 -7.39 9.81 -4.02
N TYR A 60 -7.39 8.66 -4.65
CA TYR A 60 -8.18 7.49 -4.26
C TYR A 60 -7.24 6.44 -3.70
N THR A 61 -7.61 5.81 -2.59
CA THR A 61 -6.82 4.74 -1.99
C THR A 61 -7.69 3.71 -1.29
N TYR A 62 -7.07 2.64 -0.79
CA TYR A 62 -7.73 1.55 -0.09
C TYR A 62 -7.44 1.62 1.43
N PRO A 63 -8.29 1.05 2.31
CA PRO A 63 -8.18 1.28 3.74
C PRO A 63 -6.84 0.86 4.37
N LYS A 64 -6.53 1.50 5.51
CA LYS A 64 -5.41 1.22 6.41
C LYS A 64 -4.05 1.27 5.70
N GLU A 65 -3.24 0.23 5.85
CA GLU A 65 -1.88 0.07 5.30
C GLU A 65 -1.85 -0.13 3.77
N MET A 66 -3.01 -0.10 3.11
CA MET A 66 -3.11 -0.17 1.66
C MET A 66 -3.09 1.21 0.97
N GLY A 67 -2.74 2.26 1.72
CA GLY A 67 -2.45 3.60 1.22
C GLY A 67 -3.18 4.72 1.95
N GLU A 68 -4.24 4.41 2.72
CA GLU A 68 -4.96 5.40 3.55
C GLU A 68 -4.04 6.03 4.60
N ASN A 69 -3.31 5.19 5.35
CA ASN A 69 -2.42 5.65 6.41
C ASN A 69 -1.26 6.47 5.82
N GLU A 70 -0.66 5.98 4.73
CA GLU A 70 0.48 6.61 4.06
C GLU A 70 0.10 7.97 3.46
N ALA A 71 -1.09 8.06 2.85
CA ALA A 71 -1.59 9.32 2.31
C ALA A 71 -1.82 10.36 3.40
N ARG A 72 -2.46 9.97 4.51
CA ARG A 72 -2.67 10.88 5.65
C ARG A 72 -1.37 11.30 6.31
N GLU A 73 -0.42 10.37 6.47
CA GLU A 73 0.91 10.68 7.00
C GLU A 73 1.69 11.66 6.09
N ALA A 74 1.51 11.56 4.77
CA ALA A 74 2.05 12.52 3.82
C ALA A 74 1.33 13.89 3.83
N GLY A 75 0.24 14.03 4.59
CA GLY A 75 -0.57 15.24 4.68
C GLY A 75 -1.49 15.45 3.48
N LEU A 76 -1.91 14.37 2.83
CA LEU A 76 -2.94 14.35 1.80
C LEU A 76 -4.25 13.81 2.40
N GLU A 77 -5.38 14.26 1.85
CA GLU A 77 -6.72 13.76 2.22
C GLU A 77 -7.24 12.83 1.12
N PRO A 78 -7.09 11.50 1.28
CA PRO A 78 -7.54 10.56 0.27
C PRO A 78 -9.05 10.26 0.36
N ILE A 79 -9.63 9.88 -0.77
CA ILE A 79 -10.92 9.20 -0.83
C ILE A 79 -10.63 7.70 -0.67
N VAL A 80 -11.10 7.13 0.44
CA VAL A 80 -10.92 5.71 0.75
C VAL A 80 -12.08 4.93 0.14
N ILE A 81 -11.77 3.94 -0.69
CA ILE A 81 -12.76 3.08 -1.36
C ILE A 81 -12.69 1.65 -0.83
N GLY A 82 -13.83 0.97 -0.78
CA GLY A 82 -13.91 -0.40 -0.27
C GLY A 82 -13.73 -0.49 1.24
N GLU A 83 -13.54 -1.73 1.72
CA GLU A 83 -13.47 -2.06 3.14
C GLU A 83 -12.41 -3.12 3.37
N LEU A 84 -11.71 -3.02 4.51
CA LEU A 84 -10.70 -4.01 4.93
C LEU A 84 -10.98 -4.48 6.35
N VAL A 85 -11.44 -5.72 6.48
CA VAL A 85 -11.86 -6.30 7.76
C VAL A 85 -10.67 -6.78 8.59
N ASN A 86 -9.74 -7.52 7.98
CA ASN A 86 -8.58 -8.13 8.62
C ASN A 86 -7.25 -7.63 8.03
N ASP A 87 -6.17 -8.40 8.20
CA ASP A 87 -4.89 -8.17 7.51
C ASP A 87 -5.08 -8.25 5.99
N THR A 88 -4.30 -7.46 5.26
CA THR A 88 -4.37 -7.43 3.79
C THR A 88 -3.86 -8.71 3.13
N THR A 89 -4.56 -9.13 2.08
CA THR A 89 -4.24 -10.27 1.25
C THR A 89 -3.99 -9.86 -0.21
N ALA A 90 -3.55 -10.83 -1.01
CA ALA A 90 -3.41 -10.62 -2.45
C ALA A 90 -4.77 -10.33 -3.13
N GLU A 91 -5.87 -10.88 -2.61
CA GLU A 91 -7.21 -10.63 -3.13
C GLU A 91 -7.67 -9.20 -2.81
N ASP A 92 -7.34 -8.67 -1.62
CA ASP A 92 -7.64 -7.27 -1.29
C ASP A 92 -6.92 -6.30 -2.25
N THR A 93 -5.69 -6.63 -2.67
CA THR A 93 -4.96 -5.83 -3.67
C THR A 93 -5.64 -5.84 -5.03
N LYS A 94 -6.15 -7.00 -5.46
CA LYS A 94 -6.89 -7.13 -6.74
C LYS A 94 -8.22 -6.39 -6.67
N HIS A 95 -8.96 -6.58 -5.58
CA HIS A 95 -10.25 -5.91 -5.37
C HIS A 95 -10.08 -4.38 -5.29
N ALA A 96 -9.03 -3.89 -4.62
CA ALA A 96 -8.68 -2.48 -4.67
C ALA A 96 -8.45 -1.98 -6.11
N ALA A 97 -7.73 -2.76 -6.93
CA ALA A 97 -7.50 -2.41 -8.33
C ALA A 97 -8.79 -2.37 -9.16
N GLU A 98 -9.72 -3.29 -8.91
CA GLU A 98 -11.03 -3.31 -9.55
C GLU A 98 -11.87 -2.08 -9.18
N LEU A 99 -11.99 -1.76 -7.87
CA LEU A 99 -12.74 -0.58 -7.43
C LEU A 99 -12.11 0.73 -7.92
N MET A 100 -10.79 0.79 -8.10
CA MET A 100 -10.10 1.95 -8.67
C MET A 100 -10.51 2.23 -10.12
N LEU A 101 -10.86 1.21 -10.91
CA LEU A 101 -11.31 1.38 -12.29
C LEU A 101 -12.67 2.10 -12.37
N GLU A 102 -13.45 2.06 -11.29
CA GLU A 102 -14.77 2.69 -11.22
C GLU A 102 -14.69 4.19 -10.83
N GLN A 103 -13.49 4.72 -10.54
CA GLN A 103 -13.29 6.08 -10.00
C GLN A 103 -12.98 7.15 -11.05
#